data_AF-A0A819HDN5-F1
#
_entry.id   AF-A0A819HDN5-F1
#
_cell.length_a   1.000
_cell.length_b   1.000
_cell.length_c   1.000
_cell.angle_alpha   90.00
_cell.angle_beta   90.00
_cell.angle_gamma   90.00
#
_symmetry.space_group_name_H-M   'P 1'
#
loop_
_entity.id
_entity.type
_entity.pdbx_description
1 polymer ?
#
loop_
_entity_poly.entity_id
_entity_poly.type
_entity_poly.pdbx_seq_one_letter_code
_entity_poly.pdbx_strand_id
1 'polypeptide(L)'
;MSTITFIAKKRTYIIPQVDVTFQTLTNLFFIDKKYRPCPNLELVIRQLNFDFYHDLLPIIARWASDHTQSNPIIPLQAGTTACVTYTASQARYILANAFFLNTTTGYGSIDFIDIYHVPFDRVAIERIRCLIEYFRLSSQQEEDDNDHRIISIERYSYSEELLDWKKELVQIRESKINVFIDRMEASEEAHGFVDFANKKIHIHSIMPSATQEEILFSCCPEAFLSILVCDTLRSDEIVILRGCKRFVDYSGYGETFKFVGSHLNYNSTNIQDILIMDACLSNHFSQYHIDRDLGKVWAAFSKANDEIIVTGNWGCGVFGGDPTFKFLQQAMYSKENFYSSSPSVNDTTVIVPLPPSETQLSKRRIILAKLIKHFSSRRVLIFLVVGLILACVELAYGQKYEGQCPYRPQITLFLTVHGIVKLVACVTIIIAYAQARFLTNYKYLYELMLVNIVIHLIFGLFFLIWFILGNVWIWTVNRSVMQGTDPTQTSTYCENALYQAAKHLLIVHYILMGITILLIPATFMLKRHRRQATSQAQQEPISTAAQNRGYELQ
;
A
#
# COMPACT_ATOMS: atom_id res chain seq x y z
N MET A 1 -5.38 11.47 -31.71
CA MET A 1 -4.79 11.66 -30.37
C MET A 1 -5.11 13.07 -29.92
N SER A 2 -5.88 13.23 -28.85
CA SER A 2 -6.07 14.54 -28.21
C SER A 2 -4.77 14.88 -27.49
N THR A 3 -3.94 15.73 -28.11
CA THR A 3 -2.73 16.25 -27.48
C THR A 3 -3.14 17.01 -26.22
N ILE A 4 -2.78 16.50 -25.05
CA ILE A 4 -2.89 17.28 -23.81
C ILE A 4 -1.70 18.22 -23.83
N THR A 5 -1.93 19.47 -24.22
CA THR A 5 -0.88 20.48 -24.15
C THR A 5 -0.45 20.59 -22.69
N PHE A 6 0.81 20.26 -22.41
CA PHE A 6 1.43 20.65 -21.14
C PHE A 6 1.40 22.16 -21.12
N ILE A 7 0.54 22.71 -20.29
CA ILE A 7 0.60 24.12 -20.00
C ILE A 7 0.81 24.20 -18.50
N ALA A 8 2.05 23.95 -18.06
CA ALA A 8 2.54 24.82 -17.00
C ALA A 8 2.15 26.24 -17.42
N LYS A 9 1.36 26.94 -16.60
CA LYS A 9 0.90 28.29 -16.97
C LYS A 9 2.16 29.06 -17.33
N LYS A 10 2.23 29.65 -18.54
CA LYS A 10 3.39 30.45 -18.97
C LYS A 10 3.59 31.55 -17.92
N ARG A 11 4.63 31.40 -17.11
CA ARG A 11 4.93 32.20 -15.93
C ARG A 11 6.40 32.52 -15.94
N THR A 12 6.69 33.78 -15.64
CA THR A 12 8.04 34.26 -15.39
C THR A 12 8.18 34.49 -13.90
N TYR A 13 9.11 33.77 -13.28
CA TYR A 13 9.42 33.88 -11.86
C TYR A 13 10.52 34.93 -11.69
N ILE A 14 10.17 36.09 -11.14
CA ILE A 14 11.12 37.17 -10.86
C ILE A 14 11.49 37.09 -9.38
N ILE A 15 12.76 36.77 -9.09
CA ILE A 15 13.29 36.74 -7.73
C ILE A 15 13.79 38.15 -7.38
N PRO A 16 13.30 38.79 -6.30
CA PRO A 16 13.83 40.07 -5.82
C PRO A 16 15.32 39.97 -5.52
N GLN A 17 16.09 41.03 -5.78
CA GLN A 17 17.54 41.04 -5.55
C GLN A 17 17.93 41.29 -4.08
N VAL A 18 16.96 41.69 -3.22
CA VAL A 18 17.18 42.04 -1.82
C VAL A 18 16.03 41.44 -0.98
N ASP A 19 16.35 40.99 0.24
CA ASP A 19 15.40 40.46 1.24
C ASP A 19 14.55 39.24 0.79
N VAL A 20 15.18 38.29 0.09
CA VAL A 20 14.51 37.03 -0.30
C VAL A 20 14.30 36.15 0.95
N THR A 21 13.04 35.91 1.28
CA THR A 21 12.62 35.11 2.43
C THR A 21 11.84 33.88 2.00
N PHE A 22 11.59 32.93 2.92
CA PHE A 22 10.68 31.81 2.65
C PHE A 22 9.27 32.28 2.28
N GLN A 23 8.82 33.41 2.83
CA GLN A 23 7.56 34.04 2.44
C GLN A 23 7.58 34.47 0.98
N THR A 24 8.72 34.98 0.49
CA THR A 24 8.91 35.33 -0.94
C THR A 24 8.75 34.10 -1.81
N LEU A 25 9.42 32.99 -1.46
CA LEU A 25 9.26 31.70 -2.15
C LEU A 25 7.80 31.21 -2.13
N THR A 26 7.14 31.30 -0.98
CA THR A 26 5.75 30.86 -0.85
C THR A 26 4.81 31.69 -1.73
N ASN A 27 5.06 32.98 -1.88
CA ASN A 27 4.30 33.84 -2.80
C ASN A 27 4.47 33.42 -4.26
N LEU A 28 5.58 32.79 -4.64
CA LEU A 28 5.78 32.25 -5.99
C LEU A 28 4.94 30.99 -6.27
N PHE A 29 4.59 30.22 -5.23
CA PHE A 29 3.77 29.00 -5.38
C PHE A 29 2.28 29.30 -5.60
N PHE A 30 1.71 30.29 -4.91
CA PHE A 30 0.26 30.49 -4.81
C PHE A 30 -0.23 31.69 -5.61
N ILE A 31 -0.92 31.44 -6.73
CA ILE A 31 -1.51 32.52 -7.55
C ILE A 31 -3.05 32.57 -7.48
N ASP A 32 -3.79 31.55 -6.99
CA ASP A 32 -5.28 31.56 -7.12
C ASP A 32 -6.15 31.02 -5.95
N LYS A 33 -5.64 30.71 -4.75
CA LYS A 33 -6.36 30.66 -3.43
C LYS A 33 -5.69 29.72 -2.40
N LYS A 34 -5.84 30.13 -1.13
CA LYS A 34 -5.37 29.54 0.14
C LYS A 34 -3.87 29.24 0.15
N TYR A 35 -3.12 30.16 0.76
CA TYR A 35 -1.80 29.88 1.34
C TYR A 35 -1.85 28.51 2.00
N ARG A 36 -1.01 27.60 1.53
CA ARG A 36 -0.77 26.36 2.23
C ARG A 36 0.70 26.37 2.67
N PRO A 37 0.97 26.19 3.97
CA PRO A 37 2.34 26.20 4.46
C PRO A 37 3.10 25.00 3.89
N CYS A 38 4.35 25.21 3.48
CA CYS A 38 5.28 24.17 3.03
C CYS A 38 6.36 23.90 4.09
N PRO A 39 6.00 23.44 5.31
CA PRO A 39 6.91 23.38 6.46
C PRO A 39 8.13 22.49 6.23
N ASN A 40 7.99 21.42 5.44
CA ASN A 40 9.12 20.52 5.18
C ASN A 40 10.15 21.16 4.26
N LEU A 41 9.70 21.90 3.23
CA LEU A 41 10.60 22.63 2.35
C LEU A 41 11.34 23.73 3.12
N GLU A 42 10.63 24.47 3.97
CA GLU A 42 11.23 25.49 4.83
C GLU A 42 12.30 24.89 5.74
N LEU A 43 11.99 23.76 6.38
CA LEU A 43 12.91 23.07 7.26
C LEU A 43 14.17 22.61 6.52
N VAL A 44 14.01 22.03 5.32
CA VAL A 44 15.14 21.59 4.51
C VAL A 44 16.01 22.78 4.12
N ILE A 45 15.42 23.87 3.62
CA ILE A 45 16.15 25.08 3.21
C ILE A 45 16.97 25.65 4.38
N ARG A 46 16.39 25.73 5.58
CA ARG A 46 17.09 26.20 6.80
C ARG A 46 18.26 25.32 7.23
N GLN A 47 18.33 24.08 6.74
CA GLN A 47 19.35 23.10 7.10
C GLN A 47 20.36 22.86 5.97
N LEU A 48 20.29 23.61 4.87
CA LEU A 48 21.29 23.55 3.81
C LEU A 48 22.59 24.21 4.26
N ASN A 49 23.69 23.77 3.68
CA ASN A 49 25.04 24.31 3.90
C ASN A 49 25.45 25.37 2.86
N PHE A 50 24.50 25.83 2.04
CA PHE A 50 24.67 26.87 1.02
C PHE A 50 23.44 27.78 1.02
N ASP A 51 23.54 28.95 0.37
CA ASP A 51 22.45 29.90 0.34
C ASP A 51 21.46 29.52 -0.76
N PHE A 52 20.41 28.79 -0.39
CA PHE A 52 19.38 28.39 -1.35
C PHE A 52 18.76 29.55 -2.12
N TYR A 53 18.52 30.69 -1.47
CA TYR A 53 17.77 31.80 -2.06
C TYR A 53 18.61 32.58 -3.07
N HIS A 54 19.92 32.67 -2.84
CA HIS A 54 20.84 33.36 -3.72
C HIS A 54 21.51 32.44 -4.75
N ASP A 55 21.87 31.21 -4.36
CA ASP A 55 22.68 30.32 -5.19
C ASP A 55 21.84 29.43 -6.11
N LEU A 56 20.65 28.98 -5.69
CA LEU A 56 19.90 27.93 -6.39
C LEU A 56 18.49 28.36 -6.85
N LEU A 57 17.73 29.06 -6.01
CA LEU A 57 16.38 29.49 -6.34
C LEU A 57 16.29 30.32 -7.64
N PRO A 58 17.22 31.26 -7.93
CA PRO A 58 17.18 32.02 -9.18
C PRO A 58 17.36 31.12 -10.42
N ILE A 59 18.16 30.07 -10.30
CA ILE A 59 18.40 29.10 -11.38
C ILE A 59 17.14 28.26 -11.62
N ILE A 60 16.52 27.73 -10.56
CA ILE A 60 15.25 26.97 -10.67
C ILE A 60 14.16 27.88 -11.26
N ALA A 61 14.07 29.14 -10.82
CA ALA A 61 13.15 30.14 -11.36
C ALA A 61 13.39 30.42 -12.85
N ARG A 62 14.66 30.55 -13.27
CA ARG A 62 15.05 30.69 -14.67
C ARG A 62 14.61 29.50 -15.49
N TRP A 63 14.91 28.28 -15.06
CA TRP A 63 14.45 27.07 -15.76
C TRP A 63 12.94 27.02 -15.86
N ALA A 64 12.19 27.28 -14.78
CA ALA A 64 10.73 27.27 -14.83
C ALA A 64 10.15 28.32 -15.80
N SER A 65 10.88 29.42 -16.01
CA SER A 65 10.52 30.53 -16.90
C SER A 65 10.98 30.34 -18.35
N ASP A 66 11.84 29.37 -18.66
CA ASP A 66 12.33 29.13 -20.02
C ASP A 66 11.29 28.38 -20.85
N HIS A 67 10.32 29.15 -21.35
CA HIS A 67 9.23 28.62 -22.19
C HIS A 67 9.70 28.06 -23.53
N THR A 68 10.97 28.23 -23.92
CA THR A 68 11.50 27.59 -25.13
C THR A 68 11.64 26.07 -24.97
N GLN A 69 11.74 25.59 -23.73
CA GLN A 69 11.74 24.15 -23.40
C GLN A 69 10.32 23.56 -23.31
N SER A 70 9.28 24.39 -23.45
CA SER A 70 7.89 23.95 -23.35
C SER A 70 7.49 23.16 -24.60
N ASN A 71 7.37 21.84 -24.46
CA ASN A 71 6.84 20.96 -25.49
C ASN A 71 5.51 20.34 -25.05
N PRO A 72 4.61 19.98 -26.00
CA PRO A 72 3.41 19.22 -25.68
C PRO A 72 3.80 17.89 -25.00
N ILE A 73 3.11 17.54 -23.90
CA ILE A 73 3.19 16.17 -23.38
C ILE A 73 2.55 15.26 -24.41
N ILE A 74 3.29 14.23 -24.80
CA ILE A 74 2.77 13.14 -25.62
C ILE A 74 2.37 12.04 -24.64
N PRO A 75 1.06 11.85 -24.36
CA PRO A 75 0.62 10.80 -23.46
C PRO A 75 0.90 9.42 -24.06
N LEU A 76 1.52 8.55 -23.28
CA LEU A 76 1.72 7.14 -23.58
C LEU A 76 0.51 6.34 -23.08
N GLN A 77 -0.47 6.22 -23.97
CA GLN A 77 -1.79 5.63 -23.67
C GLN A 77 -1.71 4.12 -23.42
N ALA A 78 -2.59 3.61 -22.55
CA ALA A 78 -2.72 2.17 -22.34
C ALA A 78 -3.13 1.44 -23.62
N GLY A 79 -2.53 0.28 -23.86
CA GLY A 79 -2.68 -0.56 -25.05
C GLY A 79 -1.80 -0.13 -26.23
N THR A 80 -0.82 0.74 -26.04
CA THR A 80 0.05 1.23 -27.12
C THR A 80 1.52 0.92 -26.86
N THR A 81 2.25 0.67 -27.95
CA THR A 81 3.72 0.69 -27.95
C THR A 81 4.17 2.02 -28.53
N ALA A 82 4.78 2.87 -27.70
CA ALA A 82 5.13 4.24 -28.04
C ALA A 82 6.31 4.74 -27.20
N CYS A 83 7.00 5.75 -27.71
CA CYS A 83 8.14 6.38 -27.05
C CYS A 83 7.95 7.90 -27.04
N VAL A 84 8.34 8.55 -25.94
CA VAL A 84 8.55 9.99 -25.88
C VAL A 84 9.94 10.27 -25.33
N THR A 85 10.58 11.31 -25.86
CA THR A 85 11.94 11.71 -25.49
C THR A 85 11.98 13.13 -25.00
N TYR A 86 12.82 13.38 -24.00
CA TYR A 86 13.10 14.70 -23.44
C TYR A 86 14.59 14.96 -23.43
N THR A 87 15.01 16.21 -23.64
CA THR A 87 16.38 16.62 -23.31
C THR A 87 16.50 16.82 -21.79
N ALA A 88 17.72 16.76 -21.25
CA ALA A 88 17.95 17.12 -19.86
C ALA A 88 17.43 18.53 -19.51
N SER A 89 17.60 19.51 -20.41
CA SER A 89 17.04 20.87 -20.25
C SER A 89 15.51 20.88 -20.14
N GLN A 90 14.81 20.04 -20.91
CA GLN A 90 13.37 19.88 -20.81
C GLN A 90 12.95 19.22 -19.48
N ALA A 91 13.70 18.23 -19.01
CA ALA A 91 13.46 17.63 -17.69
C ALA A 91 13.64 18.65 -16.56
N ARG A 92 14.69 19.49 -16.61
CA ARG A 92 14.89 20.62 -15.68
C ARG A 92 13.72 21.61 -15.74
N TYR A 93 13.26 22.00 -16.93
CA TYR A 93 12.09 22.86 -17.11
C TYR A 93 10.83 22.28 -16.43
N ILE A 94 10.54 21.00 -16.66
CA ILE A 94 9.36 20.31 -16.10
C ILE A 94 9.45 20.21 -14.58
N LEU A 95 10.59 19.73 -14.05
CA LEU A 95 10.79 19.54 -12.61
C LEU A 95 10.88 20.87 -11.86
N ALA A 96 11.42 21.94 -12.48
CA ALA A 96 11.38 23.28 -11.91
C ALA A 96 9.95 23.82 -11.80
N ASN A 97 9.09 23.56 -12.79
CA ASN A 97 7.67 23.87 -12.68
C ASN A 97 6.97 23.02 -11.60
N ALA A 98 7.36 21.76 -11.42
CA ALA A 98 6.88 20.90 -10.33
C ALA A 98 7.27 21.42 -8.94
N PHE A 99 8.49 21.94 -8.80
CA PHE A 99 8.96 22.64 -7.61
C PHE A 99 8.07 23.84 -7.27
N PHE A 100 7.69 24.64 -8.27
CA PHE A 100 6.79 25.78 -8.08
C PHE A 100 5.30 25.43 -8.02
N LEU A 101 4.93 24.15 -7.97
CA LEU A 101 3.53 23.68 -7.98
C LEU A 101 2.74 24.23 -9.19
N ASN A 102 3.44 24.37 -10.32
CA ASN A 102 2.93 24.94 -11.57
C ASN A 102 2.86 23.89 -12.69
N THR A 103 2.63 22.63 -12.34
CA THR A 103 2.40 21.60 -13.36
C THR A 103 0.90 21.41 -13.62
N THR A 104 0.58 20.92 -14.81
CA THR A 104 -0.77 20.43 -15.12
C THR A 104 -0.81 18.94 -14.85
N THR A 105 -1.98 18.44 -14.45
CA THR A 105 -2.19 17.00 -14.30
C THR A 105 -2.20 16.37 -15.70
N GLY A 106 -1.19 15.53 -15.99
CA GLY A 106 -1.26 14.56 -17.07
C GLY A 106 -2.08 13.35 -16.61
N TYR A 107 -1.52 12.15 -16.71
CA TYR A 107 -2.10 10.97 -16.05
C TYR A 107 -1.94 10.99 -14.53
N GLY A 108 -0.83 11.55 -14.05
CA GLY A 108 -0.58 11.83 -12.65
C GLY A 108 -0.17 13.28 -12.39
N SER A 109 0.10 13.57 -11.12
CA SER A 109 0.69 14.83 -10.68
C SER A 109 2.13 14.57 -10.24
N ILE A 110 3.03 15.41 -10.73
CA ILE A 110 4.43 15.44 -10.29
C ILE A 110 4.70 16.63 -9.36
N ASP A 111 3.67 17.40 -8.98
CA ASP A 111 3.84 18.50 -8.05
C ASP A 111 4.36 17.99 -6.70
N PHE A 112 5.29 18.72 -6.11
CA PHE A 112 5.89 18.35 -4.81
C PHE A 112 4.98 18.69 -3.61
N ILE A 113 3.70 18.97 -3.85
CA ILE A 113 2.72 19.39 -2.85
C ILE A 113 2.65 18.40 -1.68
N ASP A 114 2.56 17.11 -1.97
CA ASP A 114 2.33 16.06 -0.96
C ASP A 114 3.55 15.87 -0.04
N ILE A 115 4.77 16.12 -0.54
CA ILE A 115 5.98 16.09 0.29
C ILE A 115 6.24 17.42 1.00
N TYR A 116 5.74 18.55 0.49
CA TYR A 116 5.88 19.85 1.15
C TYR A 116 4.98 20.02 2.37
N HIS A 117 3.75 19.50 2.30
CA HIS A 117 2.67 19.87 3.21
C HIS A 117 2.54 19.01 4.46
N VAL A 118 2.96 17.74 4.41
CA VAL A 118 2.77 16.80 5.53
C VAL A 118 3.76 17.15 6.64
N PRO A 119 3.34 17.87 7.70
CA PRO A 119 4.29 18.59 8.54
C PRO A 119 5.24 17.65 9.27
N PHE A 120 6.54 17.90 9.11
CA PHE A 120 7.63 17.21 9.79
C PHE A 120 7.71 15.70 9.50
N ASP A 121 7.15 15.26 8.37
CA ASP A 121 7.32 13.90 7.90
C ASP A 121 8.77 13.65 7.49
N ARG A 122 9.42 12.68 8.14
CA ARG A 122 10.84 12.40 7.98
C ARG A 122 11.17 11.97 6.56
N VAL A 123 10.34 11.11 5.98
CA VAL A 123 10.56 10.60 4.62
C VAL A 123 10.40 11.75 3.62
N ALA A 124 9.38 12.58 3.78
CA ALA A 124 9.17 13.76 2.94
C ALA A 124 10.39 14.71 2.97
N ILE A 125 10.92 14.99 4.16
CA ILE A 125 12.11 15.84 4.35
C ILE A 125 13.30 15.29 3.56
N GLU A 126 13.59 13.99 3.69
CA GLU A 126 14.72 13.35 3.02
C GLU A 126 14.53 13.29 1.49
N ARG A 127 13.29 13.09 1.01
CA ARG A 127 12.98 13.17 -0.43
C ARG A 127 13.17 14.58 -0.98
N ILE A 128 12.80 15.61 -0.23
CA ILE A 128 13.05 17.01 -0.61
C ILE A 128 14.56 17.27 -0.69
N ARG A 129 15.37 16.73 0.24
CA ARG A 129 16.84 16.83 0.15
C ARG A 129 17.37 16.24 -1.16
N CYS A 130 16.89 15.05 -1.55
CA CYS A 130 17.26 14.45 -2.84
C CYS A 130 16.92 15.36 -4.03
N LEU A 131 15.73 15.98 -4.04
CA LEU A 131 15.30 16.89 -5.10
C LEU A 131 16.11 18.19 -5.16
N ILE A 132 16.40 18.80 -4.00
CA ILE A 132 17.24 20.00 -3.91
C ILE A 132 18.64 19.70 -4.43
N GLU A 133 19.19 18.54 -4.06
CA GLU A 133 20.50 18.12 -4.52
C GLU A 133 20.54 17.86 -6.04
N TYR A 134 19.47 17.25 -6.60
CA TYR A 134 19.31 17.14 -8.05
C TYR A 134 19.36 18.50 -8.74
N PHE A 135 18.62 19.51 -8.25
CA PHE A 135 18.66 20.85 -8.86
C PHE A 135 20.05 21.48 -8.76
N ARG A 136 20.75 21.29 -7.63
CA ARG A 136 22.12 21.81 -7.43
C ARG A 136 23.13 21.16 -8.36
N LEU A 137 23.11 19.85 -8.52
CA LEU A 137 24.03 19.14 -9.42
C LEU A 137 23.69 19.44 -10.89
N SER A 138 22.41 19.54 -11.21
CA SER A 138 21.93 19.93 -12.54
C SER A 138 22.37 21.35 -12.93
N SER A 139 22.48 22.28 -11.98
CA SER A 139 22.95 23.63 -12.27
C SER A 139 24.44 23.67 -12.59
N GLN A 140 25.22 22.85 -11.90
CA GLN A 140 26.65 22.69 -12.18
C GLN A 140 26.88 22.08 -13.56
N GLN A 141 26.10 21.04 -13.91
CA GLN A 141 26.19 20.40 -15.23
C GLN A 141 25.78 21.33 -16.38
N GLU A 142 24.81 22.21 -16.16
CA GLU A 142 24.45 23.24 -17.13
C GLU A 142 25.54 24.31 -17.27
N GLU A 143 26.15 24.73 -16.16
CA GLU A 143 27.26 25.71 -16.19
C GLU A 143 28.49 25.16 -16.93
N ASP A 144 28.79 23.88 -16.73
CA ASP A 144 29.87 23.16 -17.41
C ASP A 144 29.54 22.78 -18.87
N ASP A 145 28.30 23.04 -19.33
CA ASP A 145 27.76 22.63 -20.64
C ASP A 145 27.98 21.13 -20.95
N ASN A 146 27.77 20.27 -19.95
CA ASN A 146 28.12 18.85 -20.03
C ASN A 146 26.92 17.88 -19.94
N ASP A 147 25.69 18.39 -20.02
CA ASP A 147 24.48 17.59 -19.97
C ASP A 147 23.55 17.78 -21.18
N HIS A 148 23.90 17.09 -22.27
CA HIS A 148 23.13 17.02 -23.52
C HIS A 148 22.36 15.71 -23.68
N ARG A 149 22.12 14.98 -22.59
CA ARG A 149 21.50 13.66 -22.63
C ARG A 149 20.06 13.72 -23.14
N ILE A 150 19.64 12.61 -23.73
CA ILE A 150 18.25 12.32 -24.05
C ILE A 150 17.72 11.32 -23.02
N ILE A 151 16.57 11.66 -22.45
CA ILE A 151 15.79 10.79 -21.57
C ILE A 151 14.68 10.20 -22.42
N SER A 152 14.60 8.87 -22.54
CA SER A 152 13.49 8.20 -23.23
C SER A 152 12.56 7.51 -22.25
N ILE A 153 11.26 7.59 -22.54
CA ILE A 153 10.20 6.89 -21.82
C ILE A 153 9.48 6.03 -22.84
N GLU A 154 9.68 4.73 -22.73
CA GLU A 154 9.24 3.77 -23.74
C GLU A 154 8.21 2.83 -23.15
N ARG A 155 6.97 2.96 -23.61
CA ARG A 155 5.88 2.03 -23.26
C ARG A 155 5.86 0.91 -24.29
N TYR A 156 5.83 -0.33 -23.80
CA TYR A 156 5.70 -1.50 -24.65
C TYR A 156 4.45 -2.28 -24.27
N SER A 157 3.60 -2.54 -25.26
CA SER A 157 2.53 -3.53 -25.19
C SER A 157 2.94 -4.78 -25.97
N TYR A 158 2.71 -5.95 -25.38
CA TYR A 158 3.03 -7.24 -25.99
C TYR A 158 1.79 -8.11 -26.12
N SER A 159 1.77 -9.01 -27.11
CA SER A 159 0.72 -10.01 -27.24
C SER A 159 1.02 -11.23 -26.37
N GLU A 160 0.03 -11.70 -25.63
CA GLU A 160 0.13 -12.95 -24.85
C GLU A 160 0.36 -14.18 -25.74
N GLU A 161 0.02 -14.12 -27.03
CA GLU A 161 0.26 -15.21 -27.99
C GLU A 161 1.74 -15.41 -28.32
N LEU A 162 2.58 -14.39 -28.08
CA LEU A 162 4.04 -14.45 -28.28
C LEU A 162 4.78 -15.14 -27.13
N LEU A 163 4.06 -15.51 -26.07
CA LEU A 163 4.62 -16.09 -24.86
C LEU A 163 4.79 -17.61 -25.02
N ASP A 164 5.87 -18.00 -25.69
CA ASP A 164 6.12 -19.41 -26.08
C ASP A 164 6.63 -20.31 -24.94
N TRP A 165 6.82 -19.77 -23.71
CA TRP A 165 7.27 -20.56 -22.55
C TRP A 165 6.28 -21.65 -22.10
N LYS A 166 5.05 -21.64 -22.63
CA LYS A 166 4.10 -22.74 -22.44
C LYS A 166 4.44 -23.96 -23.28
N LYS A 167 5.27 -23.82 -24.32
CA LYS A 167 5.60 -24.88 -25.28
C LYS A 167 6.98 -25.51 -25.08
N GLU A 168 7.90 -24.81 -24.41
CA GLU A 168 9.25 -25.30 -24.15
C GLU A 168 9.56 -25.38 -22.65
N LEU A 169 10.22 -26.44 -22.22
CA LEU A 169 10.84 -26.52 -20.89
C LEU A 169 11.99 -25.53 -20.84
N VAL A 170 11.75 -24.35 -20.28
CA VAL A 170 12.81 -23.36 -20.10
C VAL A 170 13.71 -23.82 -18.97
N GLN A 171 14.92 -24.29 -19.32
CA GLN A 171 15.93 -24.65 -18.33
C GLN A 171 16.54 -23.36 -17.75
N ILE A 172 16.43 -23.18 -16.44
CA ILE A 172 17.09 -22.09 -15.72
C ILE A 172 18.59 -22.24 -15.93
N ARG A 173 19.24 -21.22 -16.50
CA ARG A 173 20.69 -21.17 -16.67
C ARG A 173 21.32 -20.62 -15.40
N GLU A 174 21.56 -21.46 -14.41
CA GLU A 174 22.12 -21.07 -13.11
C GLU A 174 23.43 -20.27 -13.24
N SER A 175 24.29 -20.61 -14.21
CA SER A 175 25.54 -19.89 -14.50
C SER A 175 25.35 -18.43 -14.94
N LYS A 176 24.11 -18.03 -15.25
CA LYS A 176 23.73 -16.67 -15.62
C LYS A 176 23.03 -15.94 -14.48
N ILE A 177 22.95 -16.51 -13.27
CA ILE A 177 22.29 -15.90 -12.11
C ILE A 177 23.35 -15.69 -11.02
N ASN A 178 23.69 -14.44 -10.77
CA ASN A 178 24.49 -14.06 -9.61
C ASN A 178 23.58 -13.63 -8.47
N VAL A 179 23.98 -13.87 -7.23
CA VAL A 179 23.21 -13.51 -6.02
C VAL A 179 24.14 -12.75 -5.05
N PHE A 180 23.86 -11.49 -4.71
CA PHE A 180 24.78 -10.61 -3.95
C PHE A 180 24.18 -9.83 -2.76
N ILE A 181 24.86 -9.66 -1.65
CA ILE A 181 24.23 -9.04 -0.46
C ILE A 181 24.21 -7.51 -0.50
N ASP A 182 23.25 -6.88 -1.17
CA ASP A 182 23.14 -5.41 -1.09
C ASP A 182 21.81 -4.87 -1.62
N ARG A 183 21.65 -3.55 -1.57
CA ARG A 183 20.67 -2.82 -2.39
C ARG A 183 20.96 -3.03 -3.88
N MET A 184 19.90 -2.97 -4.68
CA MET A 184 20.01 -3.17 -6.13
C MET A 184 20.95 -2.15 -6.75
N GLU A 185 20.82 -0.88 -6.36
CA GLU A 185 21.60 0.23 -6.92
C GLU A 185 23.05 0.28 -6.44
N ALA A 186 23.55 -0.74 -5.72
CA ALA A 186 24.97 -0.87 -5.36
C ALA A 186 25.79 -1.56 -6.46
N SER A 187 25.15 -2.21 -7.43
CA SER A 187 25.85 -2.88 -8.52
C SER A 187 26.32 -1.85 -9.56
N GLU A 188 27.64 -1.66 -9.67
CA GLU A 188 28.26 -0.78 -10.68
C GLU A 188 28.30 -1.40 -12.08
N GLU A 189 28.23 -2.73 -12.18
CA GLU A 189 28.16 -3.48 -13.44
C GLU A 189 26.75 -3.51 -14.04
N ALA A 190 25.75 -3.06 -13.28
CA ALA A 190 24.39 -3.01 -13.75
C ALA A 190 24.26 -2.10 -14.97
N HIS A 191 23.49 -2.58 -15.93
CA HIS A 191 23.03 -1.82 -17.07
C HIS A 191 21.56 -1.42 -16.90
N GLY A 192 20.80 -2.15 -16.07
CA GLY A 192 19.43 -1.78 -15.73
C GLY A 192 19.00 -2.26 -14.36
N PHE A 193 18.12 -1.49 -13.73
CA PHE A 193 17.46 -1.83 -12.48
C PHE A 193 15.98 -2.06 -12.71
N VAL A 194 15.43 -3.13 -12.11
CA VAL A 194 13.98 -3.31 -12.08
C VAL A 194 13.36 -2.33 -11.07
N ASP A 195 12.36 -1.59 -11.53
CA ASP A 195 11.45 -0.85 -10.65
C ASP A 195 10.29 -1.74 -10.23
N PHE A 196 10.11 -1.92 -8.93
CA PHE A 196 9.02 -2.69 -8.32
C PHE A 196 7.73 -1.88 -8.29
N ALA A 197 7.29 -1.53 -9.49
CA ALA A 197 6.31 -0.50 -9.70
C ALA A 197 4.90 -0.86 -9.20
N ASN A 198 4.12 0.17 -8.94
CA ASN A 198 2.67 0.07 -9.04
C ASN A 198 2.22 0.19 -10.51
N LYS A 199 1.11 -0.47 -10.89
CA LYS A 199 0.55 -0.34 -12.24
C LYS A 199 0.27 1.11 -12.65
N LYS A 200 -0.06 1.96 -11.66
CA LYS A 200 0.00 3.41 -11.80
C LYS A 200 1.38 3.78 -11.29
N ILE A 201 2.31 4.13 -12.17
CA ILE A 201 3.69 4.46 -11.76
C ILE A 201 3.64 5.49 -10.64
N HIS A 202 4.26 5.19 -9.50
CA HIS A 202 4.25 6.02 -8.30
C HIS A 202 2.85 6.33 -7.78
N ILE A 203 1.87 5.45 -8.00
CA ILE A 203 0.44 5.70 -7.76
C ILE A 203 -0.09 7.02 -8.34
N HIS A 204 0.59 7.51 -9.38
CA HIS A 204 0.38 8.79 -10.06
C HIS A 204 0.59 10.04 -9.17
N SER A 205 1.40 9.94 -8.09
CA SER A 205 1.77 11.08 -7.24
C SER A 205 3.14 10.92 -6.57
N ILE A 206 3.83 12.03 -6.29
CA ILE A 206 5.05 12.04 -5.48
C ILE A 206 4.68 12.15 -4.00
N MET A 207 4.61 11.01 -3.32
CA MET A 207 4.14 10.92 -1.94
C MET A 207 5.28 10.82 -0.91
N PRO A 208 5.01 11.07 0.39
CA PRO A 208 5.93 10.81 1.50
C PRO A 208 6.06 9.29 1.76
N SER A 209 6.60 8.57 0.77
CA SER A 209 6.88 7.14 0.81
C SER A 209 8.32 6.89 0.38
N ALA A 210 8.89 5.80 0.87
CA ALA A 210 10.24 5.37 0.54
C ALA A 210 10.29 3.84 0.46
N THR A 211 9.38 3.25 -0.33
CA THR A 211 9.58 1.88 -0.81
C THR A 211 10.55 1.89 -1.99
N GLN A 212 10.79 0.75 -2.65
CA GLN A 212 11.87 0.64 -3.64
C GLN A 212 11.65 1.58 -4.85
N GLU A 213 10.46 1.58 -5.44
CA GLU A 213 10.07 2.50 -6.54
C GLU A 213 10.35 3.96 -6.14
N GLU A 214 9.86 4.35 -4.96
CA GLU A 214 9.96 5.74 -4.52
C GLU A 214 11.39 6.19 -4.20
N ILE A 215 12.22 5.29 -3.66
CA ILE A 215 13.65 5.54 -3.42
C ILE A 215 14.40 5.67 -4.74
N LEU A 216 14.14 4.77 -5.70
CA LEU A 216 14.80 4.78 -7.00
C LEU A 216 14.56 6.10 -7.73
N PHE A 217 13.32 6.58 -7.77
CA PHE A 217 13.01 7.88 -8.40
C PHE A 217 13.49 9.07 -7.58
N SER A 218 13.66 8.94 -6.25
CA SER A 218 14.37 9.97 -5.48
C SER A 218 15.86 10.03 -5.82
N CYS A 219 16.46 8.90 -6.17
CA CYS A 219 17.85 8.83 -6.65
C CYS A 219 18.01 9.32 -8.09
N CYS A 220 16.98 9.09 -8.91
CA CYS A 220 16.93 9.48 -10.33
C CYS A 220 15.69 10.36 -10.63
N PRO A 221 15.65 11.64 -10.21
CA PRO A 221 14.43 12.47 -10.28
C PRO A 221 13.85 12.70 -11.68
N GLU A 222 14.66 12.59 -12.73
CA GLU A 222 14.22 12.64 -14.12
C GLU A 222 13.17 11.56 -14.44
N ALA A 223 13.17 10.44 -13.70
CA ALA A 223 12.19 9.37 -13.83
C ALA A 223 10.76 9.82 -13.49
N PHE A 224 10.58 10.88 -12.68
CA PHE A 224 9.24 11.41 -12.36
C PHE A 224 8.46 11.86 -13.60
N LEU A 225 9.12 12.20 -14.72
CA LEU A 225 8.44 12.51 -15.97
C LEU A 225 7.54 11.37 -16.45
N SER A 226 7.85 10.11 -16.11
CA SER A 226 7.02 8.96 -16.44
C SER A 226 5.62 9.00 -15.80
N ILE A 227 5.48 9.59 -14.60
CA ILE A 227 4.20 9.78 -13.91
C ILE A 227 3.26 10.67 -14.72
N LEU A 228 3.83 11.65 -15.41
CA LEU A 228 3.09 12.66 -16.16
C LEU A 228 2.54 12.08 -17.46
N VAL A 229 3.33 11.24 -18.14
CA VAL A 229 3.06 10.79 -19.52
C VAL A 229 2.47 9.38 -19.62
N CYS A 230 2.72 8.50 -18.65
CA CYS A 230 2.28 7.10 -18.74
C CYS A 230 0.88 6.90 -18.14
N ASP A 231 -0.02 6.29 -18.91
CA ASP A 231 -1.28 5.76 -18.38
C ASP A 231 -1.02 4.55 -17.46
N THR A 232 -2.05 4.13 -16.72
CA THR A 232 -2.05 2.90 -15.92
C THR A 232 -1.63 1.71 -16.79
N LEU A 233 -0.61 0.97 -16.36
CA LEU A 233 -0.16 -0.27 -16.98
C LEU A 233 -1.25 -1.33 -16.95
N ARG A 234 -1.51 -1.94 -18.11
CA ARG A 234 -2.30 -3.16 -18.24
C ARG A 234 -1.47 -4.40 -17.88
N SER A 235 -2.07 -5.59 -17.89
CA SER A 235 -1.36 -6.85 -17.61
C SER A 235 -0.30 -7.19 -18.65
N ASP A 236 -0.43 -6.66 -19.85
CA ASP A 236 0.32 -6.93 -21.08
C ASP A 236 1.26 -5.77 -21.47
N GLU A 237 1.71 -4.98 -20.48
CA GLU A 237 2.51 -3.78 -20.73
C GLU A 237 3.68 -3.60 -19.77
N ILE A 238 4.73 -2.92 -20.20
CA ILE A 238 5.84 -2.45 -19.35
C ILE A 238 6.21 -1.02 -19.76
N VAL A 239 7.04 -0.37 -18.95
CA VAL A 239 7.73 0.86 -19.34
C VAL A 239 9.23 0.71 -19.10
N ILE A 240 10.05 1.28 -19.99
CA ILE A 240 11.49 1.38 -19.78
C ILE A 240 11.87 2.85 -19.83
N LEU A 241 12.61 3.31 -18.82
CA LEU A 241 13.18 4.64 -18.79
C LEU A 241 14.67 4.53 -19.11
N ARG A 242 15.13 5.31 -20.07
CA ARG A 242 16.56 5.38 -20.43
C ARG A 242 17.10 6.77 -20.24
N GLY A 243 18.39 6.84 -19.91
CA GLY A 243 19.08 8.11 -19.74
C GLY A 243 18.70 8.86 -18.47
N CYS A 244 17.87 8.30 -17.58
CA CYS A 244 17.58 8.87 -16.25
C CYS A 244 18.78 8.68 -15.32
N LYS A 245 19.51 9.77 -15.05
CA LYS A 245 20.75 9.70 -14.27
C LYS A 245 20.46 9.62 -12.78
N ARG A 246 21.36 8.94 -12.04
CA ARG A 246 21.39 8.96 -10.58
C ARG A 246 22.19 10.17 -10.09
N PHE A 247 21.56 10.97 -9.24
CA PHE A 247 22.15 12.20 -8.70
C PHE A 247 22.56 12.06 -7.24
N VAL A 248 21.92 11.17 -6.47
CA VAL A 248 22.10 11.11 -5.02
C VAL A 248 22.34 9.69 -4.52
N ASP A 249 23.05 9.63 -3.40
CA ASP A 249 23.17 8.44 -2.58
C ASP A 249 22.26 8.52 -1.36
N TYR A 250 21.79 7.36 -0.93
CA TYR A 250 20.88 7.21 0.18
C TYR A 250 21.34 6.11 1.14
N SER A 251 20.69 6.03 2.29
CA SER A 251 20.74 4.90 3.21
C SER A 251 19.35 4.64 3.78
N GLY A 252 19.16 3.45 4.36
CA GLY A 252 17.89 3.07 4.96
C GLY A 252 16.76 2.81 3.94
N TYR A 253 15.58 2.51 4.45
CA TYR A 253 14.39 2.13 3.66
C TYR A 253 13.13 2.46 4.46
N GLY A 254 12.04 2.85 3.78
CA GLY A 254 10.81 3.28 4.44
C GLY A 254 11.07 4.42 5.42
N GLU A 255 10.70 4.23 6.69
CA GLU A 255 10.85 5.24 7.75
C GLU A 255 12.31 5.57 8.11
N THR A 256 13.27 4.73 7.73
CA THR A 256 14.71 4.98 7.96
C THR A 256 15.41 5.56 6.74
N PHE A 257 14.70 5.77 5.63
CA PHE A 257 15.23 6.39 4.43
C PHE A 257 15.88 7.73 4.77
N LYS A 258 17.10 7.93 4.28
CA LYS A 258 17.91 9.11 4.56
C LYS A 258 18.77 9.45 3.36
N PHE A 259 18.74 10.72 2.96
CA PHE A 259 19.67 11.31 2.02
C PHE A 259 21.08 11.30 2.62
N VAL A 260 22.06 10.82 1.85
CA VAL A 260 23.46 10.74 2.28
C VAL A 260 24.30 11.85 1.64
N GLY A 261 24.11 12.12 0.35
CA GLY A 261 24.89 13.10 -0.39
C GLY A 261 24.75 12.97 -1.90
N SER A 262 25.53 13.74 -2.64
CA SER A 262 25.72 13.58 -4.09
C SER A 262 26.22 12.17 -4.40
N HIS A 263 25.73 11.57 -5.47
CA HIS A 263 26.29 10.32 -5.97
C HIS A 263 27.69 10.57 -6.54
N LEU A 264 28.70 9.82 -6.09
CA LEU A 264 30.11 10.05 -6.49
C LEU A 264 30.30 10.07 -8.02
N ASN A 265 29.61 9.18 -8.72
CA ASN A 265 29.71 9.01 -10.17
C ASN A 265 28.51 9.60 -10.91
N TYR A 266 27.89 10.67 -10.40
CA TYR A 266 26.76 11.30 -11.09
C TYR A 266 27.14 11.84 -12.50
N ASN A 267 28.42 12.04 -12.81
CA ASN A 267 28.89 12.38 -14.17
C ASN A 267 29.23 11.16 -15.04
N SER A 268 28.95 9.94 -14.58
CA SER A 268 29.13 8.71 -15.35
C SER A 268 28.35 8.75 -16.66
N THR A 269 28.96 8.20 -17.72
CA THR A 269 28.30 7.91 -19.00
C THR A 269 27.57 6.57 -18.98
N ASN A 270 27.92 5.67 -18.06
CA ASN A 270 27.16 4.43 -17.81
C ASN A 270 25.94 4.79 -16.94
N ILE A 271 24.79 4.98 -17.59
CA ILE A 271 23.52 5.29 -16.96
C ILE A 271 22.64 4.05 -17.05
N GLN A 272 22.15 3.58 -15.91
CA GLN A 272 21.32 2.39 -15.86
C GLN A 272 19.89 2.67 -16.33
N ASP A 273 19.37 1.78 -17.16
CA ASP A 273 17.97 1.74 -17.54
C ASP A 273 17.08 1.41 -16.32
N ILE A 274 15.88 1.97 -16.26
CA ILE A 274 14.88 1.64 -15.23
C ILE A 274 13.76 0.83 -15.90
N LEU A 275 13.66 -0.45 -15.53
CA LEU A 275 12.72 -1.41 -16.09
C LEU A 275 11.47 -1.45 -15.20
N ILE A 276 10.43 -0.70 -15.57
CA ILE A 276 9.19 -0.56 -14.82
C ILE A 276 8.25 -1.72 -15.13
N MET A 277 8.05 -2.59 -14.14
CA MET A 277 7.04 -3.65 -14.19
C MET A 277 6.33 -3.81 -12.85
N ASP A 278 5.00 -3.79 -12.89
CA ASP A 278 4.18 -4.00 -11.70
C ASP A 278 3.88 -5.49 -11.49
N ALA A 279 3.89 -5.97 -10.25
CA ALA A 279 3.51 -7.35 -9.91
C ALA A 279 2.03 -7.47 -9.53
N CYS A 280 1.46 -8.68 -9.62
CA CYS A 280 0.11 -8.89 -9.10
C CYS A 280 0.02 -8.71 -7.57
N LEU A 281 -1.18 -8.34 -7.09
CA LEU A 281 -1.42 -8.02 -5.68
C LEU A 281 -1.93 -9.21 -4.85
N SER A 282 -2.38 -10.28 -5.52
CA SER A 282 -3.05 -11.41 -4.87
C SER A 282 -3.14 -12.60 -5.81
N ASN A 283 -3.53 -13.77 -5.27
CA ASN A 283 -3.72 -15.00 -6.04
C ASN A 283 -2.48 -15.40 -6.86
N HIS A 284 -1.29 -15.11 -6.32
CA HIS A 284 0.04 -15.31 -6.92
C HIS A 284 0.24 -16.70 -7.55
N PHE A 285 -0.40 -17.74 -6.98
CA PHE A 285 -0.28 -19.14 -7.44
C PHE A 285 -1.36 -19.61 -8.42
N SER A 286 -2.30 -18.73 -8.82
CA SER A 286 -3.30 -19.11 -9.84
C SER A 286 -2.70 -18.97 -11.23
N GLN A 287 -3.01 -19.90 -12.14
CA GLN A 287 -2.39 -19.97 -13.48
C GLN A 287 -2.36 -18.62 -14.21
N TYR A 288 -3.48 -17.89 -14.20
CA TYR A 288 -3.57 -16.56 -14.80
C TYR A 288 -2.52 -15.58 -14.24
N HIS A 289 -2.35 -15.51 -12.91
CA HIS A 289 -1.40 -14.58 -12.29
C HIS A 289 0.05 -15.03 -12.50
N ILE A 290 0.29 -16.35 -12.56
CA ILE A 290 1.59 -16.90 -12.92
C ILE A 290 1.97 -16.47 -14.34
N ASP A 291 1.09 -16.73 -15.31
CA ASP A 291 1.29 -16.39 -16.72
C ASP A 291 1.47 -14.88 -16.91
N ARG A 292 0.66 -14.07 -16.22
CA ARG A 292 0.72 -12.62 -16.27
C ARG A 292 2.04 -12.06 -15.77
N ASP A 293 2.53 -12.55 -14.63
CA ASP A 293 3.78 -12.05 -14.04
C ASP A 293 4.99 -12.54 -14.84
N LEU A 294 4.96 -13.76 -15.36
CA LEU A 294 5.94 -14.23 -16.35
C LEU A 294 5.92 -13.36 -17.63
N GLY A 295 4.72 -12.98 -18.08
CA GLY A 295 4.43 -11.91 -19.05
C GLY A 295 5.33 -10.69 -18.90
N LYS A 296 5.21 -10.09 -17.72
CA LYS A 296 5.91 -8.85 -17.35
C LYS A 296 7.41 -9.01 -17.32
N VAL A 297 7.90 -10.07 -16.69
CA VAL A 297 9.33 -10.40 -16.63
C VAL A 297 9.88 -10.58 -18.04
N TRP A 298 9.20 -11.38 -18.87
CA TRP A 298 9.59 -11.61 -20.25
C TRP A 298 9.70 -10.31 -21.02
N ALA A 299 8.65 -9.49 -20.96
CA ALA A 299 8.61 -8.24 -21.69
C ALA A 299 9.77 -7.33 -21.25
N ALA A 300 9.98 -7.17 -19.94
CA ALA A 300 11.02 -6.29 -19.39
C ALA A 300 12.41 -6.75 -19.82
N PHE A 301 12.74 -8.02 -19.56
CA PHE A 301 14.09 -8.52 -19.77
C PHE A 301 14.40 -8.74 -21.25
N SER A 302 13.38 -9.00 -22.10
CA SER A 302 13.58 -9.14 -23.55
C SER A 302 14.04 -7.84 -24.22
N LYS A 303 13.82 -6.70 -23.55
CA LYS A 303 14.17 -5.38 -24.05
C LYS A 303 15.51 -4.86 -23.51
N ALA A 304 16.18 -5.65 -22.68
CA ALA A 304 17.48 -5.33 -22.11
C ALA A 304 18.66 -5.88 -22.94
N ASN A 305 18.48 -6.30 -24.20
CA ASN A 305 19.54 -6.60 -25.19
C ASN A 305 20.86 -7.22 -24.64
N ASP A 306 20.80 -8.35 -23.93
CA ASP A 306 21.94 -9.09 -23.33
C ASP A 306 22.74 -8.34 -22.23
N GLU A 307 22.15 -7.29 -21.67
CA GLU A 307 22.72 -6.47 -20.62
C GLU A 307 22.51 -7.05 -19.20
N ILE A 308 23.31 -6.55 -18.25
CA ILE A 308 23.21 -6.96 -16.84
C ILE A 308 22.02 -6.26 -16.18
N ILE A 309 20.95 -7.03 -15.96
CA ILE A 309 19.77 -6.58 -15.19
C ILE A 309 19.94 -6.94 -13.73
N VAL A 310 19.71 -5.96 -12.87
CA VAL A 310 19.66 -6.13 -11.43
C VAL A 310 18.22 -5.99 -10.92
N THR A 311 17.80 -6.96 -10.12
CA THR A 311 16.48 -7.01 -9.48
C THR A 311 16.58 -7.64 -8.08
N GLY A 312 15.43 -7.88 -7.45
CA GLY A 312 15.33 -8.56 -6.17
C GLY A 312 13.93 -9.06 -5.89
N ASN A 313 13.41 -8.74 -4.71
CA ASN A 313 12.14 -9.21 -4.16
C ASN A 313 10.91 -8.51 -4.79
N TRP A 314 10.85 -8.46 -6.12
CA TRP A 314 9.76 -7.88 -6.90
C TRP A 314 8.40 -8.41 -6.46
N GLY A 315 7.47 -7.51 -6.10
CA GLY A 315 6.12 -7.88 -5.66
C GLY A 315 6.01 -8.58 -4.29
N CYS A 316 7.10 -8.70 -3.51
CA CYS A 316 7.09 -9.46 -2.26
C CYS A 316 6.80 -8.62 -1.01
N GLY A 317 7.02 -7.30 -1.07
CA GLY A 317 6.78 -6.38 0.04
C GLY A 317 5.29 -6.09 0.25
N VAL A 318 4.84 -4.91 -0.17
CA VAL A 318 3.44 -4.47 -0.02
C VAL A 318 2.45 -5.42 -0.70
N PHE A 319 2.88 -6.04 -1.81
CA PHE A 319 2.02 -6.88 -2.65
C PHE A 319 1.98 -8.35 -2.17
N GLY A 320 2.78 -8.71 -1.17
CA GLY A 320 2.68 -9.98 -0.45
C GLY A 320 2.94 -11.24 -1.28
N GLY A 321 3.69 -11.12 -2.39
CA GLY A 321 4.22 -12.25 -3.13
C GLY A 321 5.21 -13.06 -2.31
N ASP A 322 5.35 -14.34 -2.62
CA ASP A 322 6.36 -15.19 -2.02
C ASP A 322 7.73 -14.95 -2.70
N PRO A 323 8.79 -14.60 -1.95
CA PRO A 323 10.11 -14.29 -2.53
C PRO A 323 10.71 -15.40 -3.37
N THR A 324 10.59 -16.66 -2.93
CA THR A 324 11.10 -17.81 -3.67
C THR A 324 10.34 -17.99 -4.98
N PHE A 325 9.02 -17.88 -4.93
CA PHE A 325 8.19 -17.97 -6.12
C PHE A 325 8.48 -16.85 -7.13
N LYS A 326 8.60 -15.60 -6.65
CA LYS A 326 8.91 -14.43 -7.47
C LYS A 326 10.31 -14.47 -8.05
N PHE A 327 11.28 -15.00 -7.31
CA PHE A 327 12.62 -15.28 -7.82
C PHE A 327 12.56 -16.27 -8.97
N LEU A 328 11.85 -17.40 -8.84
CA LEU A 328 11.73 -18.39 -9.90
C LEU A 328 11.08 -17.81 -11.17
N GLN A 329 10.05 -16.96 -11.03
CA GLN A 329 9.44 -16.28 -12.17
C GLN A 329 10.45 -15.39 -12.91
N GLN A 330 11.31 -14.68 -12.18
CA GLN A 330 12.37 -13.84 -12.77
C GLN A 330 13.49 -14.69 -13.40
N ALA A 331 13.91 -15.76 -12.72
CA ALA A 331 14.96 -16.67 -13.16
C ALA A 331 14.58 -17.49 -14.40
N MET A 332 13.29 -17.79 -14.59
CA MET A 332 12.81 -18.52 -15.77
C MET A 332 13.08 -17.81 -17.09
N TYR A 333 13.34 -16.51 -17.09
CA TYR A 333 13.56 -15.76 -18.32
C TYR A 333 14.91 -15.02 -18.37
N SER A 334 15.86 -15.32 -17.48
CA SER A 334 17.22 -14.79 -17.60
C SER A 334 17.90 -15.40 -18.85
N LYS A 335 17.68 -14.76 -20.01
CA LYS A 335 18.19 -15.25 -21.29
C LYS A 335 19.72 -15.14 -21.38
N GLU A 336 20.32 -14.17 -20.70
CA GLU A 336 21.76 -14.09 -20.42
C GLU A 336 22.03 -13.04 -19.33
N ASN A 337 23.01 -13.30 -18.44
CA ASN A 337 23.63 -12.40 -17.45
C ASN A 337 22.71 -11.59 -16.50
N PHE A 338 22.11 -12.27 -15.53
CA PHE A 338 21.29 -11.68 -14.47
C PHE A 338 22.04 -11.62 -13.13
N TYR A 339 22.00 -10.47 -12.45
CA TYR A 339 22.63 -10.28 -11.13
C TYR A 339 21.53 -9.92 -10.12
N SER A 340 21.10 -10.88 -9.31
CA SER A 340 20.22 -10.70 -8.16
C SER A 340 21.03 -10.35 -6.92
N SER A 341 20.46 -9.59 -5.98
CA SER A 341 21.07 -9.36 -4.68
C SER A 341 20.42 -10.22 -3.55
N SER A 342 21.18 -11.00 -2.75
CA SER A 342 20.79 -11.56 -1.43
C SER A 342 21.95 -11.78 -0.42
N PRO A 343 21.77 -11.51 0.91
CA PRO A 343 22.63 -11.90 2.08
C PRO A 343 23.05 -13.37 2.27
N SER A 344 24.13 -13.67 3.01
CA SER A 344 24.71 -15.02 3.21
C SER A 344 24.36 -15.65 4.57
N VAL A 345 24.29 -17.00 4.62
CA VAL A 345 25.19 -17.91 5.39
C VAL A 345 25.17 -19.32 4.76
N ASN A 346 26.36 -19.75 4.31
CA ASN A 346 26.94 -21.08 4.07
C ASN A 346 26.21 -22.22 3.33
N ASP A 347 26.95 -22.76 2.36
CA ASP A 347 26.87 -24.04 1.67
C ASP A 347 25.65 -24.30 0.78
N THR A 348 25.86 -24.03 -0.53
CA THR A 348 25.19 -24.65 -1.68
C THR A 348 23.73 -25.05 -1.47
N THR A 349 22.87 -24.09 -1.15
CA THR A 349 21.41 -24.18 -1.30
C THR A 349 20.87 -22.76 -1.31
N VAL A 350 19.88 -22.48 -2.15
CA VAL A 350 19.05 -21.26 -2.08
C VAL A 350 18.50 -21.14 -0.65
N ILE A 351 19.10 -20.28 0.17
CA ILE A 351 18.58 -19.92 1.48
C ILE A 351 18.46 -18.39 1.56
N VAL A 352 17.20 -18.00 1.60
CA VAL A 352 16.64 -16.68 1.85
C VAL A 352 17.19 -16.07 3.15
N PRO A 353 17.70 -14.84 3.11
CA PRO A 353 17.89 -14.02 4.28
C PRO A 353 16.67 -13.11 4.41
N LEU A 354 16.00 -13.25 5.54
CA LEU A 354 15.07 -12.23 6.01
C LEU A 354 15.83 -10.90 6.14
N PRO A 355 15.32 -9.79 5.59
CA PRO A 355 15.89 -8.47 5.88
C PRO A 355 15.81 -8.23 7.40
N PRO A 356 16.91 -7.77 8.04
CA PRO A 356 16.87 -7.40 9.44
C PRO A 356 15.91 -6.22 9.60
N SER A 357 14.88 -6.41 10.42
CA SER A 357 13.78 -5.49 10.80
C SER A 357 12.47 -5.47 9.98
N GLU A 358 12.35 -6.19 8.86
CA GLU A 358 11.12 -6.13 8.01
C GLU A 358 10.04 -7.18 8.33
N THR A 359 10.33 -8.16 9.20
CA THR A 359 9.35 -9.17 9.60
C THR A 359 8.21 -8.59 10.45
N GLN A 360 8.40 -7.46 11.13
CA GLN A 360 7.36 -6.88 11.98
C GLN A 360 6.39 -6.01 11.18
N LEU A 361 6.86 -5.16 10.26
CA LEU A 361 6.01 -4.23 9.51
C LEU A 361 5.15 -4.95 8.45
N SER A 362 5.69 -5.97 7.79
CA SER A 362 4.96 -6.87 6.88
C SER A 362 3.90 -7.72 7.61
N LYS A 363 4.24 -8.28 8.78
CA LYS A 363 3.27 -8.96 9.66
C LYS A 363 2.17 -8.02 10.10
N ARG A 364 2.51 -6.80 10.55
CA ARG A 364 1.53 -5.78 10.92
C ARG A 364 0.59 -5.51 9.74
N ARG A 365 1.10 -5.36 8.51
CA ARG A 365 0.29 -5.09 7.29
C ARG A 365 -0.69 -6.20 6.97
N ILE A 366 -0.23 -7.44 7.02
CA ILE A 366 -1.07 -8.63 6.84
C ILE A 366 -2.11 -8.72 7.97
N ILE A 367 -1.71 -8.45 9.21
CA ILE A 367 -2.63 -8.42 10.35
C ILE A 367 -3.65 -7.31 10.15
N LEU A 368 -3.25 -6.09 9.80
CA LEU A 368 -4.16 -4.98 9.59
C LEU A 368 -5.18 -5.29 8.49
N ALA A 369 -4.73 -5.84 7.35
CA ALA A 369 -5.64 -6.25 6.28
C ALA A 369 -6.66 -7.30 6.77
N LYS A 370 -6.23 -8.25 7.62
CA LYS A 370 -7.15 -9.21 8.26
C LYS A 370 -8.11 -8.53 9.24
N LEU A 371 -7.66 -7.52 9.99
CA LEU A 371 -8.47 -6.75 10.94
C LEU A 371 -9.50 -5.87 10.24
N ILE A 372 -9.10 -5.09 9.23
CA ILE A 372 -10.00 -4.31 8.39
C ILE A 372 -11.07 -5.22 7.78
N LYS A 373 -10.66 -6.37 7.24
CA LYS A 373 -11.59 -7.37 6.69
C LYS A 373 -12.52 -7.98 7.75
N HIS A 374 -12.05 -8.15 8.99
CA HIS A 374 -12.86 -8.64 10.10
C HIS A 374 -13.95 -7.62 10.47
N PHE A 375 -13.57 -6.39 10.78
CA PHE A 375 -14.51 -5.33 11.17
C PHE A 375 -15.45 -4.90 10.03
N SER A 376 -15.02 -5.04 8.78
CA SER A 376 -15.86 -4.81 7.59
C SER A 376 -16.63 -6.06 7.14
N SER A 377 -16.61 -7.15 7.92
CA SER A 377 -17.26 -8.40 7.52
C SER A 377 -18.78 -8.33 7.70
N ARG A 378 -19.52 -8.98 6.80
CA ARG A 378 -20.98 -9.14 6.92
C ARG A 378 -21.39 -9.76 8.26
N ARG A 379 -20.54 -10.60 8.86
CA ARG A 379 -20.80 -11.22 10.17
C ARG A 379 -20.81 -10.18 11.28
N VAL A 380 -19.79 -9.33 11.35
CA VAL A 380 -19.71 -8.26 12.35
C VAL A 380 -20.88 -7.30 12.21
N LEU A 381 -21.30 -6.98 10.98
CA LEU A 381 -22.49 -6.16 10.73
C LEU A 381 -23.79 -6.81 11.25
N ILE A 382 -23.98 -8.11 11.03
CA ILE A 382 -25.14 -8.85 11.55
C ILE A 382 -25.14 -8.86 13.08
N PHE A 383 -23.99 -9.15 13.71
CA PHE A 383 -23.85 -9.12 15.17
C PHE A 383 -24.09 -7.72 15.75
N LEU A 384 -23.66 -6.67 15.06
CA LEU A 384 -23.93 -5.28 15.44
C LEU A 384 -25.44 -4.99 15.45
N VAL A 385 -26.15 -5.34 14.38
CA VAL A 385 -27.60 -5.10 14.28
C VAL A 385 -28.37 -5.88 15.36
N VAL A 386 -28.08 -7.17 15.53
CA VAL A 386 -28.70 -7.99 16.57
C VAL A 386 -28.35 -7.48 17.97
N GLY A 387 -27.09 -7.07 18.18
CA GLY A 387 -26.61 -6.51 19.44
C GLY A 387 -27.34 -5.23 19.83
N LEU A 388 -27.54 -4.31 18.89
CA LEU A 388 -28.30 -3.08 19.09
C LEU A 388 -29.75 -3.36 19.47
N ILE A 389 -30.42 -4.28 18.77
CA ILE A 389 -31.79 -4.67 19.08
C ILE A 389 -31.89 -5.21 20.51
N LEU A 390 -31.00 -6.14 20.89
CA LEU A 390 -31.01 -6.72 22.22
C LEU A 390 -30.69 -5.68 23.30
N ALA A 391 -29.75 -4.78 23.05
CA ALA A 391 -29.41 -3.71 23.99
C ALA A 391 -30.62 -2.81 24.27
N CYS A 392 -31.35 -2.41 23.24
CA CYS A 392 -32.56 -1.61 23.38
C CYS A 392 -33.67 -2.35 24.14
N VAL A 393 -33.89 -3.64 23.85
CA VAL A 393 -34.90 -4.45 24.55
C VAL A 393 -34.55 -4.63 26.03
N GLU A 394 -33.30 -4.95 26.34
CA GLU A 394 -32.82 -5.12 27.72
C GLU A 394 -32.94 -3.83 28.53
N LEU A 395 -32.56 -2.70 27.95
CA LEU A 395 -32.73 -1.38 28.56
C LEU A 395 -34.19 -1.03 28.80
N ALA A 396 -35.05 -1.27 27.80
CA ALA A 396 -36.48 -0.98 27.89
C ALA A 396 -37.13 -1.77 29.03
N TYR A 397 -36.83 -3.07 29.15
CA TYR A 397 -37.36 -3.88 30.25
C TYR A 397 -36.72 -3.54 31.60
N GLY A 398 -35.41 -3.29 31.65
CA GLY A 398 -34.70 -2.93 32.87
C GLY A 398 -35.21 -1.63 33.50
N GLN A 399 -35.47 -0.61 32.66
CA GLN A 399 -36.00 0.69 33.12
C GLN A 399 -37.50 0.62 33.40
N LYS A 400 -38.29 0.01 32.52
CA LYS A 400 -39.76 -0.03 32.67
C LYS A 400 -40.19 -0.72 33.96
N TYR A 401 -39.46 -1.76 34.38
CA TYR A 401 -39.81 -2.60 35.52
C TYR A 401 -38.87 -2.39 36.71
N GLU A 402 -38.19 -1.23 36.79
CA GLU A 402 -37.32 -0.90 37.92
C GLU A 402 -38.08 -1.01 39.25
N GLY A 403 -37.50 -1.71 40.23
CA GLY A 403 -38.13 -1.96 41.54
C GLY A 403 -39.28 -2.98 41.53
N GLN A 404 -39.73 -3.48 40.38
CA GLN A 404 -40.88 -4.40 40.27
C GLN A 404 -40.52 -5.88 40.47
N CYS A 405 -39.38 -6.16 41.13
CA CYS A 405 -38.97 -7.50 41.54
C CYS A 405 -38.14 -7.44 42.83
N PRO A 406 -38.72 -7.03 43.97
CA PRO A 406 -38.03 -6.94 45.26
C PRO A 406 -37.52 -8.30 45.75
N TYR A 407 -38.16 -9.41 45.35
CA TYR A 407 -37.68 -10.76 45.64
C TYR A 407 -36.26 -11.03 45.10
N ARG A 408 -35.97 -10.49 43.90
CA ARG A 408 -34.70 -10.62 43.18
C ARG A 408 -34.38 -9.35 42.38
N PRO A 409 -33.93 -8.27 43.05
CA PRO A 409 -33.62 -7.00 42.38
C PRO A 409 -32.46 -7.13 41.38
N GLN A 410 -31.67 -8.21 41.47
CA GLN A 410 -30.59 -8.49 40.54
C GLN A 410 -31.08 -8.73 39.10
N ILE A 411 -32.37 -9.03 38.88
CA ILE A 411 -32.92 -9.25 37.53
C ILE A 411 -32.99 -7.94 36.73
N THR A 412 -33.50 -6.87 37.34
CA THR A 412 -33.52 -5.54 36.68
C THR A 412 -32.12 -5.01 36.51
N LEU A 413 -31.24 -5.19 37.52
CA LEU A 413 -29.82 -4.84 37.42
C LEU A 413 -29.13 -5.58 36.27
N PHE A 414 -29.40 -6.88 36.12
CA PHE A 414 -28.84 -7.69 35.04
C PHE A 414 -29.20 -7.11 33.67
N LEU A 415 -30.49 -6.84 33.42
CA LEU A 415 -30.96 -6.32 32.14
C LEU A 415 -30.40 -4.91 31.84
N THR A 416 -30.46 -4.00 32.80
CA THR A 416 -30.01 -2.62 32.60
C THR A 416 -28.51 -2.56 32.32
N VAL A 417 -27.69 -3.19 33.16
CA VAL A 417 -26.22 -3.16 32.97
C VAL A 417 -25.82 -3.89 31.70
N HIS A 418 -26.43 -5.05 31.41
CA HIS A 418 -26.13 -5.79 30.19
C HIS A 418 -26.45 -4.99 28.93
N GLY A 419 -27.62 -4.32 28.91
CA GLY A 419 -28.05 -3.47 27.80
C GLY A 419 -27.13 -2.26 27.59
N ILE A 420 -26.74 -1.56 28.66
CA ILE A 420 -25.80 -0.42 28.58
C ILE A 420 -24.47 -0.88 28.01
N VAL A 421 -23.86 -1.92 28.58
CA VAL A 421 -22.54 -2.39 28.15
C VAL A 421 -22.57 -2.90 26.71
N LYS A 422 -23.65 -3.56 26.29
CA LYS A 422 -23.86 -3.99 24.91
C LYS A 422 -24.02 -2.81 23.94
N LEU A 423 -24.72 -1.75 24.34
CA LEU A 423 -24.83 -0.53 23.53
C LEU A 423 -23.47 0.12 23.32
N VAL A 424 -22.68 0.28 24.40
CA VAL A 424 -21.32 0.83 24.31
C VAL A 424 -20.44 -0.03 23.41
N ALA A 425 -20.48 -1.36 23.55
CA ALA A 425 -19.74 -2.26 22.68
C ALA A 425 -20.16 -2.12 21.20
N CYS A 426 -21.44 -1.90 20.90
CA CYS A 426 -21.89 -1.65 19.53
C CYS A 426 -21.33 -0.33 18.97
N VAL A 427 -21.29 0.73 19.78
CA VAL A 427 -20.70 2.02 19.39
C VAL A 427 -19.21 1.88 19.06
N THR A 428 -18.44 1.12 19.85
CA THR A 428 -17.02 0.90 19.56
C THR A 428 -16.79 0.13 18.25
N ILE A 429 -17.68 -0.80 17.89
CA ILE A 429 -17.64 -1.48 16.57
C ILE A 429 -17.88 -0.48 15.43
N ILE A 430 -18.86 0.41 15.57
CA ILE A 430 -19.16 1.44 14.56
C ILE A 430 -17.95 2.37 14.37
N ILE A 431 -17.33 2.78 15.47
CA ILE A 431 -16.10 3.58 15.44
C ILE A 431 -14.97 2.82 14.75
N ALA A 432 -14.74 1.54 15.08
CA ALA A 432 -13.73 0.70 14.44
C ALA A 432 -13.97 0.54 12.93
N TYR A 433 -15.24 0.41 12.51
CA TYR A 433 -15.61 0.38 11.09
C TYR A 433 -15.32 1.71 10.40
N ALA A 434 -15.69 2.84 11.01
CA ALA A 434 -15.42 4.16 10.45
C ALA A 434 -13.90 4.42 10.33
N GLN A 435 -13.13 4.04 11.34
CA GLN A 435 -11.66 4.11 11.32
C GLN A 435 -11.08 3.28 10.17
N ALA A 436 -11.52 2.04 9.99
CA ALA A 436 -11.09 1.17 8.91
C ALA A 436 -11.47 1.69 7.51
N ARG A 437 -12.53 2.50 7.41
CA ARG A 437 -13.02 3.05 6.13
C ARG A 437 -12.35 4.37 5.76
N PHE A 438 -12.07 5.24 6.73
CA PHE A 438 -11.72 6.64 6.48
C PHE A 438 -10.28 7.01 6.84
N LEU A 439 -9.57 6.21 7.64
CA LEU A 439 -8.17 6.50 7.96
C LEU A 439 -7.23 5.95 6.89
N THR A 440 -6.35 6.81 6.38
CA THR A 440 -5.33 6.47 5.39
C THR A 440 -3.97 6.19 6.01
N ASN A 441 -3.70 6.67 7.23
CA ASN A 441 -2.45 6.41 7.93
C ASN A 441 -2.41 4.97 8.48
N TYR A 442 -1.61 4.13 7.83
CA TYR A 442 -1.50 2.70 8.09
C TYR A 442 -1.05 2.35 9.52
N LYS A 443 -0.06 3.06 10.08
CA LYS A 443 0.49 2.75 11.42
C LYS A 443 -0.51 3.11 12.51
N TYR A 444 -1.09 4.31 12.43
CA TYR A 444 -2.12 4.75 13.37
C TYR A 444 -3.35 3.85 13.30
N LEU A 445 -3.77 3.47 12.08
CA LEU A 445 -4.87 2.55 11.89
C LEU A 445 -4.59 1.15 12.48
N TYR A 446 -3.36 0.63 12.36
CA TYR A 446 -2.96 -0.63 13.00
C TYR A 446 -3.04 -0.59 14.53
N GLU A 447 -2.48 0.44 15.15
CA GLU A 447 -2.50 0.59 16.62
C GLU A 447 -3.95 0.71 17.12
N LEU A 448 -4.76 1.51 16.43
CA LEU A 448 -6.16 1.71 16.77
C LEU A 448 -7.02 0.44 16.57
N MET A 449 -6.78 -0.32 15.50
CA MET A 449 -7.44 -1.62 15.28
C MET A 449 -7.04 -2.63 16.36
N LEU A 450 -5.79 -2.62 16.82
CA LEU A 450 -5.34 -3.49 17.92
C LEU A 450 -6.02 -3.12 19.23
N VAL A 451 -6.13 -1.82 19.54
CA VAL A 451 -6.86 -1.31 20.69
C VAL A 451 -8.33 -1.75 20.65
N ASN A 452 -8.98 -1.65 19.48
CA ASN A 452 -10.36 -2.12 19.31
C ASN A 452 -10.52 -3.62 19.62
N ILE A 453 -9.56 -4.47 19.24
CA ILE A 453 -9.58 -5.90 19.62
C ILE A 453 -9.51 -6.06 21.13
N VAL A 454 -8.59 -5.37 21.79
CA VAL A 454 -8.42 -5.46 23.25
C VAL A 454 -9.69 -5.01 23.97
N ILE A 455 -10.31 -3.91 23.52
CA ILE A 455 -11.60 -3.42 24.02
C ILE A 455 -12.68 -4.52 23.88
N HIS A 456 -12.76 -5.17 22.72
CA HIS A 456 -13.74 -6.23 22.49
C HIS A 456 -13.46 -7.53 23.26
N LEU A 457 -12.20 -7.84 23.59
CA LEU A 457 -11.86 -8.92 24.50
C LEU A 457 -12.32 -8.62 25.94
N ILE A 458 -12.17 -7.38 26.38
CA ILE A 458 -12.66 -6.93 27.69
C ILE A 458 -14.19 -7.04 27.76
N PHE A 459 -14.90 -6.56 26.74
CA PHE A 459 -16.35 -6.74 26.65
C PHE A 459 -16.75 -8.21 26.64
N GLY A 460 -16.03 -9.06 25.89
CA GLY A 460 -16.26 -10.51 25.88
C GLY A 460 -16.13 -11.15 27.26
N LEU A 461 -15.11 -10.79 28.03
CA LEU A 461 -14.91 -11.26 29.40
C LEU A 461 -16.04 -10.77 30.31
N PHE A 462 -16.43 -9.50 30.19
CA PHE A 462 -17.55 -8.95 30.93
C PHE A 462 -18.83 -9.74 30.64
N PHE A 463 -19.17 -9.96 29.37
CA PHE A 463 -20.39 -10.69 29.00
C PHE A 463 -20.37 -12.14 29.50
N LEU A 464 -19.20 -12.79 29.51
CA LEU A 464 -19.08 -14.14 30.06
C LEU A 464 -19.38 -14.16 31.57
N ILE A 465 -18.78 -13.25 32.34
CA ILE A 465 -19.01 -13.15 33.78
C ILE A 465 -20.47 -12.78 34.06
N TRP A 466 -21.00 -11.78 33.35
CA TRP A 466 -22.37 -11.32 33.53
C TRP A 466 -23.38 -12.40 33.15
N PHE A 467 -23.11 -13.19 32.12
CA PHE A 467 -23.92 -14.34 31.74
C PHE A 467 -23.98 -15.41 32.84
N ILE A 468 -22.85 -15.71 33.50
CA ILE A 468 -22.83 -16.64 34.64
C ILE A 468 -23.67 -16.09 35.79
N LEU A 469 -23.51 -14.81 36.13
CA LEU A 469 -24.30 -14.15 37.17
C LEU A 469 -25.79 -14.13 36.82
N GLY A 470 -26.14 -13.84 35.57
CA GLY A 470 -27.51 -13.88 35.07
C GLY A 470 -28.15 -15.25 35.24
N ASN A 471 -27.39 -16.33 34.99
CA ASN A 471 -27.86 -17.68 35.23
C ASN A 471 -28.14 -17.94 36.71
N VAL A 472 -27.27 -17.47 37.61
CA VAL A 472 -27.52 -17.56 39.06
C VAL A 472 -28.76 -16.75 39.42
N TRP A 473 -28.87 -15.50 38.99
CA TRP A 473 -29.95 -14.60 39.43
C TRP A 473 -31.32 -14.96 38.86
N ILE A 474 -31.40 -15.47 37.63
CA ILE A 474 -32.67 -15.74 36.93
C ILE A 474 -33.15 -17.18 37.19
N TRP A 475 -32.27 -18.17 37.27
CA TRP A 475 -32.68 -19.57 37.46
C TRP A 475 -32.81 -20.00 38.93
N THR A 476 -32.21 -19.30 39.88
CA THR A 476 -32.38 -19.60 41.32
C THR A 476 -33.69 -19.06 41.90
N VAL A 477 -34.51 -18.38 41.09
CA VAL A 477 -35.84 -17.93 41.48
C VAL A 477 -36.73 -19.15 41.73
N ASN A 478 -37.17 -19.35 42.98
CA ASN A 478 -38.06 -20.46 43.30
C ASN A 478 -39.48 -20.15 42.82
N ARG A 479 -39.90 -20.83 41.75
CA ARG A 479 -41.22 -20.66 41.14
C ARG A 479 -42.40 -21.07 42.02
N SER A 480 -42.19 -21.90 43.04
CA SER A 480 -43.26 -22.27 43.98
C SER A 480 -43.53 -21.18 45.02
N VAL A 481 -42.61 -20.22 45.17
CA VAL A 481 -42.66 -19.14 46.17
C VAL A 481 -42.86 -17.77 45.52
N MET A 482 -42.35 -17.57 44.30
CA MET A 482 -42.52 -16.33 43.54
C MET A 482 -43.98 -16.15 43.08
N GLN A 483 -44.53 -14.97 43.31
CA GLN A 483 -45.84 -14.53 42.81
C GLN A 483 -45.72 -13.18 42.09
N GLY A 484 -46.60 -12.93 41.11
CA GLY A 484 -46.57 -11.71 40.28
C GLY A 484 -47.87 -10.90 40.34
N THR A 485 -48.64 -11.04 41.41
CA THR A 485 -50.00 -10.47 41.54
C THR A 485 -50.15 -9.43 42.64
N ASP A 486 -49.35 -9.52 43.71
CA ASP A 486 -49.42 -8.62 44.87
C ASP A 486 -48.08 -7.91 45.12
N PRO A 487 -47.93 -6.64 44.71
CA PRO A 487 -46.71 -5.86 44.91
C PRO A 487 -46.34 -5.59 46.37
N THR A 488 -47.27 -5.77 47.31
CA THR A 488 -47.04 -5.46 48.73
C THR A 488 -46.19 -6.54 49.44
N GLN A 489 -46.14 -7.76 48.89
CA GLN A 489 -45.36 -8.87 49.44
C GLN A 489 -43.92 -8.87 48.90
N THR A 490 -43.09 -7.98 49.43
CA THR A 490 -41.72 -7.76 48.96
C THR A 490 -40.80 -8.98 48.99
N SER A 491 -41.10 -10.00 49.82
CA SER A 491 -40.33 -11.23 49.94
C SER A 491 -40.70 -12.33 48.93
N THR A 492 -41.76 -12.14 48.14
CA THR A 492 -42.25 -13.13 47.16
C THR A 492 -42.62 -12.50 45.81
N TYR A 493 -42.79 -11.18 45.76
CA TYR A 493 -43.23 -10.47 44.57
C TYR A 493 -42.13 -10.31 43.53
N CYS A 494 -42.46 -10.67 42.28
CA CYS A 494 -41.71 -10.32 41.10
C CYS A 494 -42.63 -10.28 39.88
N GLU A 495 -42.61 -9.17 39.15
CA GLU A 495 -43.47 -8.96 37.99
C GLU A 495 -43.24 -10.04 36.92
N ASN A 496 -44.32 -10.70 36.49
CA ASN A 496 -44.22 -11.86 35.60
C ASN A 496 -43.66 -11.47 34.23
N ALA A 497 -44.06 -10.31 33.69
CA ALA A 497 -43.54 -9.82 32.42
C ALA A 497 -42.01 -9.61 32.45
N LEU A 498 -41.48 -9.05 33.55
CA LEU A 498 -40.06 -8.84 33.76
C LEU A 498 -39.30 -10.17 33.86
N TYR A 499 -39.78 -11.10 34.69
CA TYR A 499 -39.13 -12.39 34.90
C TYR A 499 -39.07 -13.23 33.61
N GLN A 500 -40.18 -13.31 32.86
CA GLN A 500 -40.22 -14.05 31.59
C GLN A 500 -39.34 -13.40 30.54
N ALA A 501 -39.36 -12.07 30.42
CA ALA A 501 -38.47 -11.36 29.51
C ALA A 501 -36.99 -11.64 29.82
N ALA A 502 -36.59 -11.56 31.09
CA ALA A 502 -35.22 -11.88 31.52
C ALA A 502 -34.82 -13.32 31.15
N LYS A 503 -35.72 -14.28 31.37
CA LYS A 503 -35.53 -15.69 31.01
C LYS A 503 -35.38 -15.88 29.49
N HIS A 504 -36.27 -15.30 28.69
CA HIS A 504 -36.21 -15.40 27.23
C HIS A 504 -34.96 -14.75 26.66
N LEU A 505 -34.61 -13.56 27.16
CA LEU A 505 -33.37 -12.88 26.77
C LEU A 505 -32.15 -13.75 27.13
N LEU A 506 -32.10 -14.34 28.32
CA LEU A 506 -31.02 -15.25 28.70
C LEU A 506 -30.92 -16.47 27.75
N ILE A 507 -32.06 -17.05 27.34
CA ILE A 507 -32.10 -18.13 26.34
C ILE A 507 -31.57 -17.66 24.97
N VAL A 508 -31.90 -16.43 24.54
CA VAL A 508 -31.34 -15.86 23.31
C VAL A 508 -29.80 -15.76 23.41
N HIS A 509 -29.24 -15.39 24.56
CA HIS A 509 -27.78 -15.39 24.77
C HIS A 509 -27.18 -16.80 24.67
N TYR A 510 -27.86 -17.82 25.20
CA TYR A 510 -27.46 -19.22 25.01
C TYR A 510 -27.38 -19.59 23.52
N ILE A 511 -28.40 -19.23 22.73
CA ILE A 511 -28.44 -19.51 21.29
C ILE A 511 -27.29 -18.80 20.57
N LEU A 512 -27.07 -17.51 20.85
CA LEU A 512 -26.00 -16.72 20.22
C LEU A 512 -24.60 -17.25 20.59
N MET A 513 -24.40 -17.68 21.84
CA MET A 513 -23.17 -18.32 22.27
C MET A 513 -22.96 -19.66 21.55
N GLY A 514 -24.01 -20.48 21.44
CA GLY A 514 -23.98 -21.74 20.69
C GLY A 514 -23.63 -21.55 19.21
N ILE A 515 -24.26 -20.58 18.54
CA ILE A 515 -23.95 -20.20 17.15
C ILE A 515 -22.48 -19.79 17.03
N THR A 516 -21.97 -18.99 17.97
CA THR A 516 -20.57 -18.52 17.95
C THR A 516 -19.59 -19.69 18.11
N ILE A 517 -19.86 -20.60 19.06
CA ILE A 517 -19.05 -21.80 19.31
C ILE A 517 -19.08 -22.76 18.12
N LEU A 518 -20.20 -22.92 17.42
CA LEU A 518 -20.33 -23.82 16.28
C LEU A 518 -19.73 -23.26 14.98
N LEU A 519 -19.85 -21.95 14.75
CA LEU A 519 -19.35 -21.30 13.54
C LEU A 519 -17.82 -21.21 13.48
N ILE A 520 -17.13 -21.15 14.62
CA ILE A 520 -15.66 -21.04 14.65
C ILE A 520 -15.00 -22.33 14.10
N PRO A 521 -15.30 -23.54 14.60
CA PRO A 521 -14.81 -24.79 14.04
C PRO A 521 -15.33 -25.06 12.64
N ALA A 522 -16.62 -24.80 12.36
CA ALA A 522 -17.19 -25.05 11.03
C ALA A 522 -16.49 -24.24 9.94
N THR A 523 -16.09 -23.00 10.21
CA THR A 523 -15.39 -22.17 9.23
C THR A 523 -13.92 -22.54 9.09
N PHE A 524 -13.31 -23.08 10.15
CA PHE A 524 -11.98 -23.69 10.08
C PHE A 524 -11.99 -24.99 9.26
N MET A 525 -12.98 -25.87 9.51
CA MET A 525 -13.16 -27.12 8.78
C MET A 525 -13.52 -26.89 7.31
N LEU A 526 -14.42 -25.95 6.99
CA LEU A 526 -14.75 -25.60 5.61
C LEU A 526 -13.54 -25.00 4.86
N LYS A 527 -12.71 -24.19 5.54
CA LYS A 527 -11.45 -23.70 4.95
C LYS A 527 -10.46 -24.85 4.71
N ARG A 528 -10.36 -25.80 5.64
CA ARG A 528 -9.51 -26.98 5.52
C ARG A 528 -9.99 -27.90 4.39
N HIS A 529 -11.29 -28.14 4.31
CA HIS A 529 -11.91 -29.00 3.30
C HIS A 529 -11.87 -28.37 1.91
N ARG A 530 -12.03 -27.03 1.80
CA ARG A 530 -11.78 -26.32 0.53
C ARG A 530 -10.32 -26.45 0.11
N ARG A 531 -9.36 -26.27 1.03
CA ARG A 531 -7.93 -26.49 0.73
C ARG A 531 -7.67 -27.91 0.24
N GLN A 532 -8.24 -28.92 0.90
CA GLN A 532 -8.11 -30.32 0.50
C GLN A 532 -8.80 -30.62 -0.85
N ALA A 533 -10.00 -30.08 -1.10
CA ALA A 533 -10.69 -30.22 -2.38
C ALA A 533 -9.93 -29.56 -3.53
N THR A 534 -9.30 -28.41 -3.31
CA THR A 534 -8.40 -27.79 -4.31
C THR A 534 -7.14 -28.63 -4.53
N SER A 535 -6.66 -29.32 -3.50
CA SER A 535 -5.51 -30.24 -3.59
C SER A 535 -5.87 -31.52 -4.39
N GLN A 536 -7.07 -32.06 -4.18
CA GLN A 536 -7.55 -33.27 -4.87
C GLN A 536 -7.97 -33.00 -6.32
N ALA A 537 -8.57 -31.84 -6.61
CA ALA A 537 -8.86 -31.41 -7.98
C ALA A 537 -7.60 -31.16 -8.84
N GLN A 538 -6.43 -30.96 -8.21
CA GLN A 538 -5.13 -30.90 -8.88
C GLN A 538 -4.44 -32.27 -9.01
N GLN A 539 -5.02 -33.35 -8.46
CA GLN A 539 -4.46 -34.70 -8.47
C GLN A 539 -5.30 -35.71 -9.28
N GLU A 540 -6.40 -35.31 -9.93
CA GLU A 540 -7.05 -36.19 -10.92
C GLU A 540 -6.13 -36.36 -12.14
N PRO A 541 -5.72 -37.59 -12.49
CA PRO A 541 -4.87 -37.83 -13.63
C PRO A 541 -5.62 -37.56 -14.93
N ILE A 542 -4.98 -36.83 -15.84
CA ILE A 542 -5.36 -36.50 -17.23
C ILE A 542 -5.59 -37.76 -18.12
N SER A 543 -5.72 -38.95 -17.54
CA SER A 543 -5.77 -40.23 -18.24
C SER A 543 -7.10 -40.59 -18.93
N THR A 544 -8.21 -39.91 -18.64
CA THR A 544 -9.53 -40.27 -19.24
C THR A 544 -9.99 -39.36 -20.37
N ALA A 545 -9.39 -38.19 -20.58
CA ALA A 545 -9.74 -37.31 -21.70
C ALA A 545 -8.94 -37.58 -22.99
N ALA A 546 -7.80 -38.27 -22.89
CA ALA A 546 -6.94 -38.61 -24.03
C ALA A 546 -7.35 -39.92 -24.75
N GLN A 547 -8.12 -40.81 -24.11
CA GLN A 547 -8.55 -42.07 -24.74
C GLN A 547 -9.77 -41.94 -25.65
N ASN A 548 -10.57 -40.87 -25.53
CA ASN A 548 -11.76 -40.67 -26.36
C ASN A 548 -11.55 -39.76 -27.59
N ARG A 549 -10.33 -39.25 -27.83
CA ARG A 549 -10.00 -38.47 -29.05
C ARG A 549 -9.16 -39.25 -30.08
N GLY A 550 -9.01 -40.56 -29.89
CA GLY A 550 -8.27 -41.45 -30.80
C GLY A 550 -9.13 -42.22 -31.81
N TYR A 551 -10.45 -41.99 -31.88
CA TYR A 551 -11.38 -42.76 -32.73
C TYR A 551 -12.22 -41.94 -33.71
N GLU A 552 -11.85 -40.68 -33.96
CA GLU A 552 -12.41 -39.89 -35.07
C GLU A 552 -11.25 -39.26 -35.85
N LEU A 553 -10.58 -40.08 -36.64
CA LEU A 553 -9.77 -39.71 -37.81
C LEU A 553 -9.33 -41.01 -38.50
N GLN A 554 -10.28 -41.64 -39.19
CA GLN A 554 -10.08 -42.57 -40.31
C GLN A 554 -11.05 -42.21 -41.42
#